data_AF-A0A2E3ZT03-F1
#
_entry.id   AF-A0A2E3ZT03-F1
#
_cell.length_a   1.000
_cell.length_b   1.000
_cell.length_c   1.000
_cell.angle_alpha   90.00
_cell.angle_beta   90.00
_cell.angle_gamma   90.00
#
_symmetry.space_group_name_H-M   'P 1'
#
loop_
_entity.id
_entity.type
_entity.pdbx_description
1 polymer ?
#
loop_
_entity_poly.entity_id
_entity_poly.type
_entity_poly.pdbx_seq_one_letter_code
_entity_poly.pdbx_strand_id
1 'polypeptide(L)'
;MENQELSKMISYNNALKIMKENIEISKKSEKVNIYSSYKRIISKKILSKSNSPINNISAMDGIVIFKKELKKTNVFKVVGESKAGNKFCTDFDKGEAKFIYTGAPVPGKNKTIIPKENYIFFEKKKLVKITKIENKTFKRFKGEDFKKNKVCFLKNEIVKIRSMSLAKTMGLKTIDVKKKPNVYVIITGDELITKDNPKGIIESSNEILINMLVEKFGGNLKGTFTVKDNEKDFLSLLKNLKNYDLLITSGGISKGKYDIVKKVLKKKKLRVLFDRVAVKPGKPTTFGKLGSNKYFLGLPGNPVSCFISMLFYFSKFINCFYGINFINLKQKKMKINHMAKKNNALTNFLRISFLGKKTEKFLVYQNQDSSMQTVLKESDGIWIRKPNEKKVNKGDLCNITVLNNSFLEEI
;
A
#
# COMPACT_ATOMS: atom_id res chain seq x y z
N MET A 1 20.85 37.20 -13.12
CA MET A 1 20.76 35.81 -13.62
C MET A 1 19.86 34.90 -12.78
N GLU A 2 19.99 34.85 -11.45
CA GLU A 2 19.18 33.94 -10.60
C GLU A 2 17.66 34.26 -10.64
N ASN A 3 17.28 35.54 -10.60
CA ASN A 3 15.87 35.98 -10.73
C ASN A 3 15.24 35.68 -12.11
N GLN A 4 16.01 35.66 -13.19
CA GLN A 4 15.53 35.28 -14.53
C GLN A 4 15.44 33.75 -14.72
N GLU A 5 16.16 32.96 -13.92
CA GLU A 5 15.99 31.51 -13.92
C GLU A 5 14.75 31.08 -13.13
N LEU A 6 14.50 31.72 -11.98
CA LEU A 6 13.32 31.47 -11.15
C LEU A 6 12.01 31.73 -11.91
N SER A 7 11.96 32.75 -12.78
CA SER A 7 10.76 33.06 -13.58
C SER A 7 10.38 31.99 -14.61
N LYS A 8 11.30 31.10 -14.97
CA LYS A 8 11.05 29.96 -15.88
C LYS A 8 10.69 28.67 -15.15
N MET A 9 10.69 28.65 -13.82
CA MET A 9 10.42 27.46 -13.02
C MET A 9 9.03 27.51 -12.42
N ILE A 10 8.37 26.36 -12.36
CA ILE A 10 7.10 26.24 -11.67
C ILE A 10 7.30 25.95 -10.18
N SER A 11 6.34 26.35 -9.35
CA SER A 11 6.35 26.00 -7.93
C SER A 11 6.12 24.50 -7.72
N TYR A 12 6.58 23.98 -6.58
CA TYR A 12 6.32 22.59 -6.17
C TYR A 12 4.82 22.23 -6.22
N ASN A 13 3.97 23.09 -5.68
CA ASN A 13 2.52 22.85 -5.67
C ASN A 13 1.93 22.86 -7.09
N ASN A 14 2.41 23.75 -7.97
CA ASN A 14 1.98 23.77 -9.37
C ASN A 14 2.42 22.50 -10.09
N ALA A 15 3.61 21.96 -9.82
CA ALA A 15 4.05 20.70 -10.39
C ALA A 15 3.10 19.55 -10.02
N LEU A 16 2.75 19.42 -8.73
CA LEU A 16 1.80 18.40 -8.28
C LEU A 16 0.39 18.61 -8.86
N LYS A 17 -0.04 19.86 -9.05
CA LYS A 17 -1.32 20.20 -9.67
C LYS A 17 -1.33 19.77 -11.15
N ILE A 18 -0.31 20.14 -11.92
CA ILE A 18 -0.16 19.75 -13.33
C ILE A 18 -0.17 18.23 -13.49
N MET A 19 0.54 17.49 -12.62
CA MET A 19 0.48 16.03 -12.61
C MET A 19 -0.94 15.51 -12.39
N LYS A 20 -1.66 16.06 -11.40
CA LYS A 20 -3.05 15.64 -11.09
C LYS A 20 -4.00 15.88 -12.27
N GLU A 21 -3.85 16.99 -12.96
CA GLU A 21 -4.74 17.39 -14.08
C GLU A 21 -4.45 16.62 -15.37
N ASN A 22 -3.22 16.10 -15.53
CA ASN A 22 -2.81 15.46 -16.78
C ASN A 22 -2.67 13.92 -16.67
N ILE A 23 -2.63 13.35 -15.47
CA ILE A 23 -2.59 11.90 -15.29
C ILE A 23 -4.01 11.34 -15.29
N GLU A 24 -4.29 10.43 -16.22
CA GLU A 24 -5.57 9.74 -16.31
C GLU A 24 -5.62 8.59 -15.32
N ILE A 25 -6.75 8.46 -14.63
CA ILE A 25 -6.97 7.34 -13.70
C ILE A 25 -7.06 6.06 -14.53
N SER A 26 -6.17 5.12 -14.25
CA SER A 26 -6.15 3.82 -14.92
C SER A 26 -7.41 3.02 -14.58
N LYS A 27 -8.09 2.57 -15.63
CA LYS A 27 -9.23 1.63 -15.54
C LYS A 27 -8.80 0.17 -15.65
N LYS A 28 -7.49 -0.10 -15.81
CA LYS A 28 -6.95 -1.45 -15.97
C LYS A 28 -7.08 -2.25 -14.67
N SER A 29 -7.60 -3.47 -14.76
CA SER A 29 -7.71 -4.41 -13.65
C SER A 29 -7.13 -5.77 -14.01
N GLU A 30 -6.83 -6.57 -13.01
CA GLU A 30 -6.35 -7.94 -13.15
C GLU A 30 -6.84 -8.79 -11.97
N LYS A 31 -6.89 -10.12 -12.16
CA LYS A 31 -7.12 -11.07 -11.08
C LYS A 31 -5.80 -11.57 -10.57
N VAL A 32 -5.60 -11.51 -9.26
CA VAL A 32 -4.41 -12.06 -8.60
C VAL A 32 -4.80 -13.11 -7.58
N ASN A 33 -3.90 -14.06 -7.33
CA ASN A 33 -4.02 -14.96 -6.19
C ASN A 33 -4.13 -14.15 -4.89
N ILE A 34 -4.95 -14.59 -3.94
CA ILE A 34 -5.10 -13.91 -2.64
C ILE A 34 -3.75 -13.69 -1.96
N TYR A 35 -2.83 -14.67 -2.00
CA TYR A 35 -1.51 -14.52 -1.38
C TYR A 35 -0.65 -13.44 -2.04
N SER A 36 -0.92 -13.10 -3.31
CA SER A 36 -0.28 -12.00 -4.04
C SER A 36 -1.09 -10.69 -3.99
N SER A 37 -2.17 -10.65 -3.21
CA SER A 37 -3.08 -9.50 -3.15
C SER A 37 -2.74 -8.50 -2.05
N TYR A 38 -1.80 -8.80 -1.15
CA TYR A 38 -1.38 -7.87 -0.10
C TYR A 38 -0.93 -6.52 -0.70
N LYS A 39 -1.38 -5.42 -0.10
CA LYS A 39 -1.15 -4.03 -0.56
C LYS A 39 -1.64 -3.74 -2.00
N ARG A 40 -2.46 -4.61 -2.59
CA ARG A 40 -3.16 -4.33 -3.86
C ARG A 40 -4.46 -3.56 -3.59
N ILE A 41 -4.96 -2.89 -4.63
CA ILE A 41 -6.17 -2.06 -4.55
C ILE A 41 -7.33 -2.80 -5.22
N ILE A 42 -8.44 -2.97 -4.52
CA ILE A 42 -9.65 -3.58 -5.06
C ILE A 42 -10.20 -2.76 -6.25
N SER A 43 -10.43 -3.41 -7.38
CA SER A 43 -10.88 -2.72 -8.61
C SER A 43 -12.39 -2.46 -8.66
N LYS A 44 -13.18 -3.31 -8.03
CA LYS A 44 -14.65 -3.25 -7.96
C LYS A 44 -15.15 -3.89 -6.67
N LYS A 45 -16.33 -3.49 -6.19
CA LYS A 45 -16.94 -4.08 -4.99
C LYS A 45 -17.06 -5.61 -5.12
N ILE A 46 -16.84 -6.32 -4.03
CA ILE A 46 -16.93 -7.79 -4.00
C ILE A 46 -18.01 -8.19 -3.01
N LEU A 47 -18.97 -8.97 -3.50
CA LEU A 47 -20.09 -9.47 -2.72
C LEU A 47 -19.79 -10.91 -2.28
N SER A 48 -20.26 -11.28 -1.09
CA SER A 48 -20.22 -12.67 -0.66
C SER A 48 -21.15 -13.54 -1.50
N LYS A 49 -20.66 -14.71 -1.92
CA LYS A 49 -21.44 -15.73 -2.63
C LYS A 49 -22.22 -16.67 -1.71
N SER A 50 -21.89 -16.66 -0.41
CA SER A 50 -22.45 -17.57 0.60
C SER A 50 -22.72 -16.84 1.92
N ASN A 51 -23.41 -17.52 2.84
CA ASN A 51 -23.51 -17.10 4.22
C ASN A 51 -22.32 -17.65 5.01
N SER A 52 -21.85 -16.91 6.01
CA SER A 52 -20.91 -17.39 7.03
C SER A 52 -21.52 -17.19 8.42
N PRO A 53 -21.76 -18.27 9.19
CA PRO A 53 -21.72 -19.68 8.77
C PRO A 53 -22.83 -20.03 7.76
N ILE A 54 -22.68 -21.16 7.05
CA ILE A 54 -23.64 -21.63 6.02
C ILE A 54 -24.96 -22.12 6.65
N ASN A 55 -24.87 -22.69 7.85
CA ASN A 55 -25.97 -23.19 8.67
C ASN A 55 -25.89 -22.60 10.08
N ASN A 56 -26.92 -22.78 10.89
CA ASN A 56 -26.77 -22.56 12.33
C ASN A 56 -25.76 -23.58 12.85
N ILE A 57 -24.76 -23.13 13.62
CA ILE A 57 -23.72 -23.99 14.19
C ILE A 57 -23.64 -23.82 15.69
N SER A 58 -23.08 -24.82 16.38
CA SER A 58 -22.83 -24.71 17.81
C SER A 58 -21.70 -23.73 18.11
N ALA A 59 -21.90 -22.90 19.14
CA ALA A 59 -20.88 -22.01 19.68
C ALA A 59 -20.00 -22.69 20.75
N MET A 60 -20.46 -23.82 21.30
CA MET A 60 -19.79 -24.57 22.39
C MET A 60 -19.96 -26.08 22.20
N ASP A 61 -19.24 -26.87 22.99
CA ASP A 61 -19.45 -28.31 23.07
C ASP A 61 -20.59 -28.62 24.06
N GLY A 62 -21.37 -29.66 23.79
CA GLY A 62 -22.42 -30.12 24.69
C GLY A 62 -23.43 -31.05 24.03
N ILE A 63 -24.72 -30.86 24.35
CA ILE A 63 -25.84 -31.58 23.72
C ILE A 63 -26.79 -30.62 23.03
N VAL A 64 -27.40 -31.07 21.92
CA VAL A 64 -28.51 -30.41 21.27
C VAL A 64 -29.80 -31.18 21.53
N ILE A 65 -30.85 -30.46 21.91
CA ILE A 65 -32.19 -31.00 22.24
C ILE A 65 -33.30 -30.10 21.68
N PHE A 66 -34.55 -30.57 21.68
CA PHE A 66 -35.71 -29.71 21.42
C PHE A 66 -35.94 -28.71 22.56
N LYS A 67 -36.01 -27.41 22.26
CA LYS A 67 -36.16 -26.36 23.28
C LYS A 67 -37.43 -26.52 24.14
N LYS A 68 -38.53 -27.01 23.55
CA LYS A 68 -39.82 -27.18 24.26
C LYS A 68 -39.79 -28.33 25.28
N GLU A 69 -38.92 -29.32 25.11
CA GLU A 69 -38.86 -30.49 25.99
C GLU A 69 -38.23 -30.17 27.36
N LEU A 70 -37.49 -29.06 27.47
CA LEU A 70 -36.97 -28.55 28.74
C LEU A 70 -38.07 -28.26 29.79
N LYS A 71 -39.33 -28.07 29.36
CA LYS A 71 -40.47 -27.89 30.26
C LYS A 71 -41.04 -29.21 30.79
N LYS A 72 -40.68 -30.34 30.19
CA LYS A 72 -41.26 -31.65 30.46
C LYS A 72 -40.30 -32.59 31.19
N THR A 73 -39.01 -32.53 30.84
CA THR A 73 -37.99 -33.43 31.38
C THR A 73 -36.63 -32.74 31.38
N ASN A 74 -35.77 -33.15 32.32
CA ASN A 74 -34.34 -32.85 32.31
C ASN A 74 -33.47 -34.04 31.90
N VAL A 75 -34.05 -35.20 31.57
CA VAL A 75 -33.35 -36.40 31.12
C VAL A 75 -33.66 -36.67 29.65
N PHE A 76 -32.62 -36.93 28.85
CA PHE A 76 -32.73 -37.18 27.41
C PHE A 76 -31.88 -38.39 27.00
N LYS A 77 -32.36 -39.15 26.01
CA LYS A 77 -31.61 -40.26 25.40
C LYS A 77 -30.67 -39.74 24.32
N VAL A 78 -29.39 -40.07 24.39
CA VAL A 78 -28.42 -39.70 23.36
C VAL A 78 -28.49 -40.71 22.21
N VAL A 79 -28.81 -40.22 21.01
CA VAL A 79 -29.00 -41.05 19.80
C VAL A 79 -27.97 -40.81 18.71
N GLY A 80 -26.96 -39.99 18.99
CA GLY A 80 -25.86 -39.74 18.07
C GLY A 80 -25.16 -38.43 18.34
N GLU A 81 -24.51 -37.91 17.30
CA GLU A 81 -23.66 -36.73 17.41
C GLU A 81 -23.72 -35.84 16.16
N SER A 82 -23.41 -34.56 16.33
CA SER A 82 -23.14 -33.60 15.27
C SER A 82 -21.71 -33.09 15.43
N LYS A 83 -20.88 -33.35 14.42
CA LYS A 83 -19.44 -33.08 14.41
C LYS A 83 -19.09 -31.89 13.52
N ALA A 84 -18.05 -31.15 13.91
CA ALA A 84 -17.42 -30.16 13.04
C ALA A 84 -16.87 -30.83 11.78
N GLY A 85 -16.88 -30.14 10.65
CA GLY A 85 -16.52 -30.69 9.34
C GLY A 85 -17.70 -31.28 8.56
N ASN A 86 -18.76 -31.72 9.24
CA ASN A 86 -19.98 -32.15 8.56
C ASN A 86 -20.77 -30.94 8.04
N LYS A 87 -21.24 -31.01 6.79
CA LYS A 87 -22.05 -29.93 6.20
C LYS A 87 -23.44 -29.84 6.83
N PHE A 88 -24.02 -30.99 7.16
CA PHE A 88 -25.34 -31.13 7.79
C PHE A 88 -25.30 -32.24 8.83
N CYS A 89 -26.27 -32.22 9.75
CA CYS A 89 -26.54 -33.31 10.68
C CYS A 89 -28.02 -33.69 10.52
N THR A 90 -28.30 -34.99 10.49
CA THR A 90 -29.68 -35.51 10.45
C THR A 90 -30.45 -35.07 11.68
N ASP A 91 -31.77 -34.88 11.55
CA ASP A 91 -32.61 -34.57 12.71
C ASP A 91 -32.75 -35.79 13.67
N PHE A 92 -33.50 -35.62 14.74
CA PHE A 92 -33.79 -36.62 15.77
C PHE A 92 -35.10 -36.30 16.49
N ASP A 93 -35.62 -37.24 17.27
CA ASP A 93 -36.97 -37.17 17.83
C ASP A 93 -37.05 -36.41 19.17
N LYS A 94 -38.28 -36.11 19.62
CA LYS A 94 -38.51 -35.46 20.91
C LYS A 94 -38.12 -36.42 22.05
N GLY A 95 -37.63 -35.89 23.16
CA GLY A 95 -37.07 -36.71 24.26
C GLY A 95 -35.65 -37.24 24.00
N GLU A 96 -35.11 -37.05 22.80
CA GLU A 96 -33.74 -37.42 22.45
C GLU A 96 -32.79 -36.21 22.45
N ALA A 97 -31.50 -36.51 22.46
CA ALA A 97 -30.39 -35.58 22.37
C ALA A 97 -29.34 -36.11 21.37
N LYS A 98 -28.58 -35.20 20.76
CA LYS A 98 -27.30 -35.53 20.13
C LYS A 98 -26.18 -34.78 20.83
N PHE A 99 -25.01 -35.40 20.95
CA PHE A 99 -23.80 -34.63 21.23
C PHE A 99 -23.57 -33.62 20.11
N ILE A 100 -23.10 -32.44 20.45
CA ILE A 100 -22.79 -31.41 19.48
C ILE A 100 -21.50 -30.72 19.87
N TYR A 101 -20.60 -30.57 18.90
CA TYR A 101 -19.30 -29.95 19.11
C TYR A 101 -19.26 -28.55 18.50
N THR A 102 -18.34 -27.72 18.97
CA THR A 102 -18.13 -26.35 18.52
C THR A 102 -17.92 -26.31 17.01
N GLY A 103 -18.72 -25.50 16.32
CA GLY A 103 -18.71 -25.41 14.85
C GLY A 103 -19.53 -26.48 14.12
N ALA A 104 -20.07 -27.47 14.82
CA ALA A 104 -20.94 -28.48 14.21
C ALA A 104 -22.32 -27.92 13.83
N PRO A 105 -22.95 -28.39 12.74
CA PRO A 105 -24.27 -27.95 12.32
C PRO A 105 -25.33 -28.32 13.35
N VAL A 106 -26.23 -27.38 13.67
CA VAL A 106 -27.39 -27.66 14.50
C VAL A 106 -28.43 -28.42 13.67
N PRO A 107 -28.83 -29.64 14.05
CA PRO A 107 -29.83 -30.42 13.32
C PRO A 107 -31.23 -29.81 13.46
N GLY A 108 -31.97 -29.75 12.35
CA GLY A 108 -33.39 -29.35 12.37
C GLY A 108 -33.68 -27.91 12.84
N LYS A 109 -34.94 -27.68 13.22
CA LYS A 109 -35.44 -26.40 13.77
C LYS A 109 -35.81 -26.55 15.25
N ASN A 110 -36.04 -25.44 15.94
CA ASN A 110 -36.53 -25.41 17.33
C ASN A 110 -35.62 -26.12 18.36
N LYS A 111 -34.33 -26.26 18.05
CA LYS A 111 -33.34 -26.82 18.96
C LYS A 111 -32.67 -25.77 19.84
N THR A 112 -32.21 -26.20 21.01
CA THR A 112 -31.30 -25.45 21.89
C THR A 112 -30.10 -26.33 22.24
N ILE A 113 -29.00 -25.67 22.56
CA ILE A 113 -27.76 -26.32 22.97
C ILE A 113 -27.61 -26.14 24.47
N ILE A 114 -27.24 -27.20 25.16
CA ILE A 114 -26.89 -27.21 26.58
C ILE A 114 -25.39 -27.49 26.66
N PRO A 115 -24.58 -26.56 27.19
CA PRO A 115 -23.13 -26.74 27.34
C PRO A 115 -22.78 -27.99 28.14
N LYS A 116 -21.60 -28.56 27.89
CA LYS A 116 -21.08 -29.76 28.57
C LYS A 116 -21.12 -29.65 30.10
N GLU A 117 -20.87 -28.46 30.62
CA GLU A 117 -20.84 -28.15 32.05
C GLU A 117 -22.22 -28.25 32.72
N ASN A 118 -23.29 -28.23 31.91
CA ASN A 118 -24.67 -28.12 32.36
C ASN A 118 -25.45 -29.45 32.28
N TYR A 119 -24.77 -30.58 32.08
CA TYR A 119 -25.38 -31.90 32.19
C TYR A 119 -24.39 -32.97 32.71
N ILE A 120 -24.94 -34.06 33.23
CA ILE A 120 -24.21 -35.29 33.57
C ILE A 120 -24.56 -36.34 32.52
N PHE A 121 -23.56 -37.03 31.97
CA PHE A 121 -23.75 -38.13 31.02
C PHE A 121 -23.57 -39.48 31.71
N PHE A 122 -24.60 -40.33 31.62
CA PHE A 122 -24.59 -41.70 32.10
C PHE A 122 -24.31 -42.64 30.92
N GLU A 123 -23.02 -42.89 30.64
CA GLU A 123 -22.58 -43.58 29.41
C GLU A 123 -23.25 -44.93 29.19
N LYS A 124 -23.27 -45.78 30.23
CA LYS A 124 -23.87 -47.13 30.18
C LYS A 124 -25.34 -47.12 29.75
N LYS A 125 -26.08 -46.04 30.08
CA LYS A 125 -27.50 -45.89 29.75
C LYS A 125 -27.73 -45.02 28.51
N LYS A 126 -26.68 -44.40 27.96
CA LYS A 126 -26.76 -43.34 26.94
C LYS A 126 -27.76 -42.24 27.29
N LEU A 127 -27.79 -41.83 28.56
CA LEU A 127 -28.69 -40.77 29.05
C LEU A 127 -27.90 -39.56 29.49
N VAL A 128 -28.41 -38.36 29.20
CA VAL A 128 -27.92 -37.11 29.77
C VAL A 128 -28.98 -36.54 30.70
N LYS A 129 -28.55 -36.08 31.89
CA LYS A 129 -29.39 -35.35 32.83
C LYS A 129 -28.88 -33.91 32.93
N ILE A 130 -29.69 -32.97 32.48
CA ILE A 130 -29.42 -31.54 32.55
C ILE A 130 -29.47 -31.10 34.02
N THR A 131 -28.40 -30.44 34.46
CA THR A 131 -28.23 -29.93 35.83
C THR A 131 -28.50 -28.43 35.91
N LYS A 132 -28.33 -27.70 34.81
CA LYS A 132 -28.53 -26.25 34.74
C LYS A 132 -29.06 -25.83 33.39
N ILE A 133 -29.99 -24.87 33.38
CA ILE A 133 -30.48 -24.23 32.15
C ILE A 133 -30.09 -22.76 32.20
N GLU A 134 -29.40 -22.28 31.17
CA GLU A 134 -29.03 -20.87 31.04
C GLU A 134 -29.98 -20.15 30.09
N ASN A 135 -30.31 -18.89 30.41
CA ASN A 135 -31.09 -18.03 29.52
C ASN A 135 -30.20 -17.38 28.44
N LYS A 136 -29.43 -18.21 27.72
CA LYS A 136 -28.55 -17.80 26.62
C LYS A 136 -28.73 -18.76 25.43
N THR A 137 -28.42 -18.28 24.23
CA THR A 137 -28.32 -19.18 23.06
C THR A 137 -26.86 -19.44 22.74
N PHE A 138 -26.50 -20.72 22.66
CA PHE A 138 -25.15 -21.16 22.29
C PHE A 138 -25.09 -21.56 20.80
N LYS A 139 -25.87 -20.87 19.96
CA LYS A 139 -25.90 -21.03 18.50
C LYS A 139 -25.28 -19.81 17.85
N ARG A 140 -24.41 -20.02 16.86
CA ARG A 140 -24.09 -19.01 15.85
C ARG A 140 -25.05 -19.20 14.68
N PHE A 141 -25.81 -18.18 14.35
CA PHE A 141 -26.84 -18.24 13.32
C PHE A 141 -26.24 -18.23 11.92
N LYS A 142 -26.94 -18.83 10.97
CA LYS A 142 -26.61 -18.76 9.55
C LYS A 142 -26.44 -17.30 9.11
N GLY A 143 -25.28 -16.98 8.55
CA GLY A 143 -24.97 -15.65 8.04
C GLY A 143 -24.80 -14.57 9.11
N GLU A 144 -24.55 -14.95 10.37
CA GLU A 144 -24.30 -14.02 11.48
C GLU A 144 -23.08 -13.11 11.22
N ASP A 145 -22.01 -13.64 10.63
CA ASP A 145 -20.84 -12.84 10.23
C ASP A 145 -21.13 -12.07 8.93
N PHE A 146 -21.49 -12.80 7.87
CA PHE A 146 -21.97 -12.20 6.64
C PHE A 146 -23.01 -13.05 5.92
N LYS A 147 -23.97 -12.37 5.30
CA LYS A 147 -24.98 -12.99 4.44
C LYS A 147 -24.50 -13.01 2.98
N LYS A 148 -25.08 -13.92 2.19
CA LYS A 148 -24.98 -13.88 0.73
C LYS A 148 -25.38 -12.49 0.23
N ASN A 149 -24.65 -11.98 -0.76
CA ASN A 149 -24.78 -10.65 -1.34
C ASN A 149 -24.37 -9.48 -0.43
N LYS A 150 -23.86 -9.70 0.80
CA LYS A 150 -23.21 -8.64 1.58
C LYS A 150 -21.98 -8.14 0.83
N VAL A 151 -21.80 -6.82 0.76
CA VAL A 151 -20.56 -6.22 0.26
C VAL A 151 -19.48 -6.41 1.33
N CYS A 152 -18.44 -7.16 1.01
CA CYS A 152 -17.34 -7.46 1.92
C CYS A 152 -16.06 -6.70 1.57
N PHE A 153 -15.93 -6.23 0.33
CA PHE A 153 -14.84 -5.36 -0.11
C PHE A 153 -15.38 -4.20 -0.91
N LEU A 154 -14.89 -2.99 -0.63
CA LEU A 154 -15.26 -1.80 -1.37
C LEU A 154 -14.32 -1.57 -2.56
N LYS A 155 -14.83 -0.93 -3.62
CA LYS A 155 -13.97 -0.42 -4.69
C LYS A 155 -12.95 0.55 -4.09
N ASN A 156 -11.70 0.44 -4.53
CA ASN A 156 -10.56 1.21 -4.05
C ASN A 156 -10.07 0.89 -2.62
N GLU A 157 -10.61 -0.14 -1.98
CA GLU A 157 -10.06 -0.63 -0.72
C GLU A 157 -8.64 -1.20 -0.92
N ILE A 158 -7.73 -0.91 0.01
CA ILE A 158 -6.40 -1.51 0.04
C ILE A 158 -6.49 -2.84 0.79
N VAL A 159 -6.04 -3.91 0.14
CA VAL A 159 -6.04 -5.25 0.71
C VAL A 159 -4.99 -5.37 1.82
N LYS A 160 -5.46 -5.62 3.04
CA LYS A 160 -4.65 -5.88 4.24
C LYS A 160 -4.71 -7.36 4.61
N ILE A 161 -3.88 -7.78 5.57
CA ILE A 161 -3.84 -9.17 6.06
C ILE A 161 -5.23 -9.66 6.50
N ARG A 162 -5.97 -8.81 7.24
CA ARG A 162 -7.34 -9.13 7.68
C ARG A 162 -8.32 -9.28 6.51
N SER A 163 -8.18 -8.42 5.49
CA SER A 163 -8.95 -8.51 4.24
C SER A 163 -8.67 -9.81 3.49
N MET A 164 -7.42 -10.28 3.46
CA MET A 164 -7.04 -11.56 2.84
C MET A 164 -7.64 -12.77 3.58
N SER A 165 -7.65 -12.73 4.93
CA SER A 165 -8.30 -13.76 5.75
C SER A 165 -9.80 -13.83 5.49
N LEU A 166 -10.49 -12.67 5.45
CA LEU A 166 -11.91 -12.60 5.09
C LEU A 166 -12.18 -13.16 3.68
N ALA A 167 -11.31 -12.86 2.70
CA ALA A 167 -11.43 -13.39 1.34
C ALA A 167 -11.40 -14.94 1.34
N LYS A 168 -10.56 -15.55 2.19
CA LYS A 168 -10.52 -17.01 2.36
C LYS A 168 -11.77 -17.57 3.01
N THR A 169 -12.31 -16.92 4.06
CA THR A 169 -13.60 -17.30 4.66
C THR A 169 -14.74 -17.24 3.64
N MET A 170 -14.69 -16.29 2.69
CA MET A 170 -15.65 -16.19 1.58
C MET A 170 -15.43 -17.23 0.46
N GLY A 171 -14.41 -18.09 0.57
CA GLY A 171 -14.08 -19.11 -0.43
C GLY A 171 -13.42 -18.56 -1.69
N LEU A 172 -12.85 -17.35 -1.65
CA LEU A 172 -12.14 -16.79 -2.79
C LEU A 172 -10.77 -17.47 -2.97
N LYS A 173 -10.34 -17.66 -4.22
CA LYS A 173 -8.96 -18.07 -4.59
C LYS A 173 -8.17 -16.91 -5.19
N THR A 174 -8.88 -16.07 -5.94
CA THR A 174 -8.35 -14.86 -6.59
C THR A 174 -9.24 -13.67 -6.27
N ILE A 175 -8.69 -12.46 -6.43
CA ILE A 175 -9.37 -11.21 -6.16
C ILE A 175 -9.10 -10.19 -7.28
N ASP A 176 -10.15 -9.45 -7.69
CA ASP A 176 -10.08 -8.47 -8.78
C ASP A 176 -9.46 -7.15 -8.26
N VAL A 177 -8.23 -6.86 -8.67
CA VAL A 177 -7.45 -5.69 -8.22
C VAL A 177 -7.11 -4.77 -9.38
N LYS A 178 -6.75 -3.52 -9.08
CA LYS A 178 -6.22 -2.59 -10.08
C LYS A 178 -4.84 -3.06 -10.55
N LYS A 179 -4.60 -2.97 -11.86
CA LYS A 179 -3.31 -3.33 -12.45
C LYS A 179 -2.25 -2.30 -12.04
N LYS A 180 -1.08 -2.78 -11.62
CA LYS A 180 0.07 -1.91 -11.32
C LYS A 180 0.52 -1.16 -12.60
N PRO A 181 0.96 0.11 -12.52
CA PRO A 181 1.60 0.77 -13.65
C PRO A 181 2.91 0.07 -13.97
N ASN A 182 3.11 -0.27 -15.24
CA ASN A 182 4.37 -0.80 -15.73
C ASN A 182 5.39 0.34 -15.85
N VAL A 183 6.52 0.21 -15.17
CA VAL A 183 7.57 1.23 -15.11
C VAL A 183 8.87 0.71 -15.71
N TYR A 184 9.46 1.45 -16.63
CA TYR A 184 10.86 1.26 -17.05
C TYR A 184 11.73 2.38 -16.50
N VAL A 185 12.98 2.05 -16.20
CA VAL A 185 13.97 2.99 -15.69
C VAL A 185 15.16 3.00 -16.64
N ILE A 186 15.64 4.20 -17.00
CA ILE A 186 16.89 4.38 -17.73
C ILE A 186 17.79 5.33 -16.95
N ILE A 187 18.96 4.85 -16.54
CA ILE A 187 20.01 5.66 -15.94
C ILE A 187 20.96 6.10 -17.06
N THR A 188 21.34 7.38 -17.09
CA THR A 188 22.30 7.89 -18.07
C THR A 188 23.48 8.59 -17.38
N GLY A 189 24.67 8.41 -17.96
CA GLY A 189 25.90 9.07 -17.53
C GLY A 189 27.13 8.39 -18.11
N ASP A 190 28.05 9.17 -18.66
CA ASP A 190 29.32 8.67 -19.20
C ASP A 190 30.29 8.23 -18.09
N GLU A 191 30.10 8.78 -16.89
CA GLU A 191 30.86 8.47 -15.68
C GLU A 191 30.49 7.12 -15.06
N LEU A 192 29.36 6.51 -15.48
CA LEU A 192 28.81 5.33 -14.85
C LEU A 192 29.59 4.07 -15.22
N ILE A 193 29.95 3.29 -14.21
CA ILE A 193 30.51 1.94 -14.37
C ILE A 193 29.38 1.02 -14.84
N THR A 194 29.60 0.37 -15.98
CA THR A 194 28.72 -0.66 -16.54
C THR A 194 29.54 -1.76 -17.20
N LYS A 195 28.90 -2.87 -17.59
CA LYS A 195 29.55 -3.92 -18.37
C LYS A 195 30.19 -3.38 -19.67
N ASP A 196 29.54 -2.41 -20.30
CA ASP A 196 29.99 -1.78 -21.55
C ASP A 196 30.82 -0.50 -21.31
N ASN A 197 31.05 -0.15 -20.05
CA ASN A 197 31.87 0.98 -19.61
C ASN A 197 32.67 0.65 -18.34
N PRO A 198 33.61 -0.31 -18.39
CA PRO A 198 34.39 -0.69 -17.22
C PRO A 198 35.32 0.43 -16.73
N LYS A 199 35.60 1.43 -17.57
CA LYS A 199 36.40 2.63 -17.25
C LYS A 199 35.58 3.75 -16.59
N GLY A 200 34.30 3.52 -16.29
CA GLY A 200 33.52 4.46 -15.50
C GLY A 200 34.17 4.72 -14.14
N ILE A 201 33.78 5.80 -13.48
CA ILE A 201 34.38 6.25 -12.22
C ILE A 201 33.44 6.14 -11.02
N ILE A 202 32.12 5.98 -11.25
CA ILE A 202 31.13 5.79 -10.18
C ILE A 202 30.07 4.76 -10.55
N GLU A 203 29.53 4.06 -9.55
CA GLU A 203 28.34 3.21 -9.73
C GLU A 203 27.04 3.99 -9.46
N SER A 204 25.96 3.61 -10.15
CA SER A 204 24.66 4.27 -10.00
C SER A 204 23.97 3.85 -8.70
N SER A 205 24.10 4.66 -7.66
CA SER A 205 23.26 4.51 -6.45
C SER A 205 21.78 4.85 -6.69
N ASN A 206 21.45 5.62 -7.74
CA ASN A 206 20.06 5.98 -8.06
C ASN A 206 19.25 4.80 -8.57
N GLU A 207 19.91 3.84 -9.23
CA GLU A 207 19.25 2.62 -9.70
C GLU A 207 18.52 1.92 -8.55
N ILE A 208 19.23 1.66 -7.44
CA ILE A 208 18.67 1.00 -6.26
C ILE A 208 17.52 1.82 -5.68
N LEU A 209 17.71 3.14 -5.50
CA LEU A 209 16.69 4.03 -4.95
C LEU A 209 15.40 4.01 -5.78
N ILE A 210 15.53 4.12 -7.11
CA ILE A 210 14.39 4.15 -8.02
C ILE A 210 13.69 2.78 -8.03
N ASN A 211 14.45 1.69 -8.23
CA ASN A 211 13.89 0.33 -8.34
C ASN A 211 13.10 -0.05 -7.08
N MET A 212 13.68 0.17 -5.90
CA MET A 212 13.04 -0.14 -4.63
C MET A 212 11.80 0.72 -4.39
N LEU A 213 11.86 2.02 -4.68
CA LEU A 213 10.71 2.91 -4.52
C LEU A 213 9.61 2.60 -5.53
N VAL A 214 9.93 2.20 -6.77
CA VAL A 214 8.94 1.76 -7.76
C VAL A 214 8.11 0.61 -7.23
N GLU A 215 8.75 -0.49 -6.80
CA GLU A 215 8.02 -1.66 -6.31
C GLU A 215 7.23 -1.34 -5.05
N LYS A 216 7.89 -0.67 -4.11
CA LYS A 216 7.28 -0.38 -2.81
C LYS A 216 6.08 0.55 -2.91
N PHE A 217 6.14 1.56 -3.77
CA PHE A 217 5.02 2.48 -3.99
C PHE A 217 3.95 1.86 -4.90
N GLY A 218 4.05 0.58 -5.25
CA GLY A 218 3.00 -0.13 -5.99
C GLY A 218 3.08 0.05 -7.50
N GLY A 219 4.24 0.40 -8.04
CA GLY A 219 4.59 0.18 -9.44
C GLY A 219 4.94 -1.27 -9.74
N ASN A 220 5.08 -1.60 -11.02
CA ASN A 220 5.61 -2.86 -11.52
C ASN A 220 6.85 -2.56 -12.35
N LEU A 221 8.04 -2.80 -11.80
CA LEU A 221 9.30 -2.56 -12.47
C LEU A 221 9.47 -3.60 -13.59
N LYS A 222 9.48 -3.12 -14.83
CA LYS A 222 9.63 -3.97 -16.02
C LYS A 222 11.08 -4.16 -16.44
N GLY A 223 11.97 -3.29 -15.99
CA GLY A 223 13.39 -3.35 -16.28
C GLY A 223 14.07 -2.02 -15.98
N THR A 224 15.36 -2.13 -15.71
CA THR A 224 16.26 -0.99 -15.50
C THR A 224 17.46 -1.15 -16.41
N PHE A 225 17.84 -0.07 -17.06
CA PHE A 225 18.90 -0.05 -18.05
C PHE A 225 19.82 1.13 -17.77
N THR A 226 21.10 0.96 -18.03
CA THR A 226 22.09 2.03 -17.94
C THR A 226 22.71 2.23 -19.31
N VAL A 227 22.77 3.49 -19.75
CA VAL A 227 23.33 3.87 -21.06
C VAL A 227 24.27 5.06 -20.90
N LYS A 228 25.24 5.17 -21.81
CA LYS A 228 26.05 6.38 -21.93
C LYS A 228 25.20 7.56 -22.39
N ASP A 229 25.72 8.77 -22.29
CA ASP A 229 25.07 9.98 -22.78
C ASP A 229 25.19 10.06 -24.33
N ASN A 230 24.58 9.07 -25.01
CA ASN A 230 24.59 8.90 -26.45
C ASN A 230 23.16 8.81 -27.00
N GLU A 231 22.85 9.66 -27.99
CA GLU A 231 21.52 9.75 -28.60
C GLU A 231 21.07 8.44 -29.27
N LYS A 232 21.99 7.74 -29.96
CA LYS A 232 21.70 6.50 -30.69
C LYS A 232 21.36 5.36 -29.73
N ASP A 233 22.13 5.22 -28.65
CA ASP A 233 21.94 4.16 -27.67
C ASP A 233 20.61 4.32 -26.94
N PHE A 234 20.29 5.55 -26.52
CA PHE A 234 19.00 5.86 -25.89
C PHE A 234 17.84 5.61 -26.85
N LEU A 235 17.94 6.01 -28.12
CA LEU A 235 16.91 5.74 -29.14
C LEU A 235 16.72 4.24 -29.39
N SER A 236 17.81 3.47 -29.45
CA SER A 236 17.77 2.02 -29.64
C SER A 236 17.04 1.34 -28.48
N LEU A 237 17.41 1.69 -27.25
CA LEU A 237 16.77 1.17 -26.06
C LEU A 237 15.27 1.50 -26.02
N LEU A 238 14.89 2.75 -26.30
CA LEU A 238 13.48 3.16 -26.33
C LEU A 238 12.63 2.37 -27.33
N LYS A 239 13.19 1.93 -28.46
CA LYS A 239 12.45 1.09 -29.44
C LYS A 239 12.06 -0.27 -28.87
N ASN A 240 12.87 -0.79 -27.93
CA ASN A 240 12.64 -2.09 -27.30
C ASN A 240 11.63 -2.02 -26.14
N LEU A 241 11.38 -0.84 -25.58
CA LEU A 241 10.43 -0.65 -24.49
C LEU A 241 8.98 -0.68 -24.98
N LYS A 242 8.28 -1.77 -24.67
CA LYS A 242 6.85 -1.96 -25.01
C LYS A 242 6.00 -2.03 -23.75
N ASN A 243 4.70 -1.73 -23.88
CA ASN A 243 3.69 -1.97 -22.84
C ASN A 243 4.00 -1.36 -21.45
N TYR A 244 4.53 -0.14 -21.40
CA TYR A 244 4.75 0.61 -20.16
C TYR A 244 3.76 1.76 -19.99
N ASP A 245 3.55 2.18 -18.75
CA ASP A 245 2.73 3.33 -18.37
C ASP A 245 3.61 4.53 -17.96
N LEU A 246 4.81 4.28 -17.39
CA LEU A 246 5.77 5.31 -16.99
C LEU A 246 7.19 4.95 -17.43
N LEU A 247 7.88 5.92 -18.02
CA LEU A 247 9.33 5.91 -18.20
C LEU A 247 9.97 6.86 -17.18
N ILE A 248 10.88 6.34 -16.37
CA ILE A 248 11.71 7.14 -15.46
C ILE A 248 13.11 7.23 -16.04
N THR A 249 13.71 8.43 -16.00
CA THR A 249 15.14 8.58 -16.25
C THR A 249 15.84 9.22 -15.06
N SER A 250 17.13 8.94 -14.88
CA SER A 250 17.98 9.62 -13.92
C SER A 250 19.34 9.91 -14.54
N GLY A 251 19.81 11.15 -14.43
CA GLY A 251 20.98 11.63 -15.20
C GLY A 251 20.57 12.24 -16.55
N GLY A 252 21.48 12.94 -17.23
CA GLY A 252 21.25 13.49 -18.58
C GLY A 252 20.11 14.51 -18.72
N ILE A 253 19.73 15.22 -17.65
CA ILE A 253 18.62 16.22 -17.66
C ILE A 253 18.97 17.61 -17.12
N SER A 254 20.25 17.88 -16.81
CA SER A 254 20.72 19.18 -16.28
C SER A 254 21.10 20.17 -17.40
N LYS A 255 21.37 21.45 -17.05
CA LYS A 255 21.80 22.48 -18.01
C LYS A 255 23.12 22.09 -18.67
N GLY A 256 23.12 21.98 -20.00
CA GLY A 256 24.35 21.83 -20.80
C GLY A 256 24.11 21.11 -22.13
N LYS A 257 25.22 20.69 -22.75
CA LYS A 257 25.32 19.89 -24.00
C LYS A 257 24.63 18.51 -23.91
N TYR A 258 24.17 18.13 -22.71
CA TYR A 258 23.71 16.80 -22.32
C TYR A 258 22.19 16.68 -22.12
N ASP A 259 21.38 17.56 -22.72
CA ASP A 259 19.91 17.43 -22.72
C ASP A 259 19.42 16.33 -23.70
N ILE A 260 20.16 15.23 -23.76
CA ILE A 260 19.98 14.14 -24.72
C ILE A 260 18.66 13.44 -24.44
N VAL A 261 18.31 13.22 -23.17
CA VAL A 261 17.05 12.59 -22.79
C VAL A 261 15.85 13.37 -23.34
N LYS A 262 15.74 14.68 -23.07
CA LYS A 262 14.61 15.46 -23.58
C LYS A 262 14.66 15.60 -25.10
N LYS A 263 15.85 15.78 -25.70
CA LYS A 263 16.01 15.86 -27.16
C LYS A 263 15.52 14.57 -27.85
N VAL A 264 15.92 13.41 -27.37
CA VAL A 264 15.49 12.11 -27.89
C VAL A 264 14.00 11.90 -27.69
N LEU A 265 13.50 12.16 -26.49
CA LEU A 265 12.09 11.95 -26.19
C LEU A 265 11.18 12.92 -26.96
N LYS A 266 11.63 14.15 -27.28
CA LYS A 266 10.93 15.07 -28.19
C LYS A 266 10.75 14.45 -29.59
N LYS A 267 11.74 13.73 -30.12
CA LYS A 267 11.59 12.95 -31.38
C LYS A 267 10.56 11.83 -31.26
N LYS A 268 10.26 11.38 -30.03
CA LYS A 268 9.18 10.44 -29.71
C LYS A 268 7.89 11.16 -29.25
N LYS A 269 7.70 12.42 -29.66
CA LYS A 269 6.53 13.25 -29.38
C LYS A 269 6.29 13.47 -27.87
N LEU A 270 7.35 13.57 -27.07
CA LEU A 270 7.25 14.00 -25.68
C LEU A 270 6.63 15.39 -25.60
N ARG A 271 5.46 15.48 -24.99
CA ARG A 271 4.87 16.74 -24.53
C ARG A 271 5.34 17.01 -23.11
N VAL A 272 6.31 17.91 -22.96
CA VAL A 272 6.78 18.36 -21.65
C VAL A 272 5.67 19.18 -21.00
N LEU A 273 5.24 18.78 -19.80
CA LEU A 273 4.20 19.47 -19.04
C LEU A 273 4.81 20.49 -18.08
N PHE A 274 5.97 20.14 -17.53
CA PHE A 274 6.85 21.11 -16.89
C PHE A 274 8.29 20.65 -17.00
N ASP A 275 9.17 21.64 -17.06
CA ASP A 275 10.62 21.47 -17.01
C ASP A 275 11.12 22.32 -15.85
N ARG A 276 11.73 21.64 -14.87
CA ARG A 276 12.22 22.22 -13.62
C ARG A 276 11.16 22.69 -12.63
N VAL A 277 11.51 22.56 -11.36
CA VAL A 277 10.67 22.97 -10.24
C VAL A 277 11.50 23.83 -9.29
N ALA A 278 10.90 24.88 -8.73
CA ALA A 278 11.51 25.79 -7.77
C ALA A 278 11.67 25.12 -6.38
N VAL A 279 12.53 24.10 -6.32
CA VAL A 279 12.82 23.28 -5.14
C VAL A 279 14.32 23.11 -4.90
N LYS A 280 14.70 22.83 -3.65
CA LYS A 280 16.05 22.37 -3.30
C LYS A 280 15.99 21.23 -2.27
N PRO A 281 16.68 20.10 -2.50
CA PRO A 281 17.22 19.63 -3.79
C PRO A 281 16.09 19.28 -4.79
N GLY A 282 16.45 18.92 -6.03
CA GLY A 282 15.46 18.41 -7.02
C GLY A 282 15.13 19.33 -8.21
N LYS A 283 15.81 20.47 -8.34
CA LYS A 283 15.52 21.52 -9.33
C LYS A 283 15.29 21.00 -10.77
N PRO A 284 16.12 20.12 -11.37
CA PRO A 284 15.95 19.73 -12.77
C PRO A 284 14.88 18.65 -13.03
N THR A 285 13.97 18.38 -12.09
CA THR A 285 12.89 17.41 -12.30
C THR A 285 11.99 17.82 -13.48
N THR A 286 11.70 16.87 -14.37
CA THR A 286 10.87 17.06 -15.57
C THR A 286 9.72 16.07 -15.56
N PHE A 287 8.53 16.49 -15.99
CA PHE A 287 7.39 15.59 -16.21
C PHE A 287 6.74 15.85 -17.57
N GLY A 288 6.31 14.78 -18.23
CA GLY A 288 5.66 14.89 -19.54
C GLY A 288 4.85 13.67 -19.94
N LYS A 289 4.26 13.74 -21.15
CA LYS A 289 3.50 12.66 -21.78
C LYS A 289 4.18 12.17 -23.07
N LEU A 290 4.22 10.85 -23.25
CA LEU A 290 4.70 10.14 -24.44
C LEU A 290 3.53 9.48 -25.19
N GLY A 291 2.48 10.26 -25.47
CA GLY A 291 1.20 9.80 -26.01
C GLY A 291 0.04 10.02 -25.03
N SER A 292 -1.10 9.36 -25.25
CA SER A 292 -2.29 9.52 -24.41
C SER A 292 -2.09 9.01 -22.98
N ASN A 293 -1.62 7.75 -22.86
CA ASN A 293 -1.55 6.99 -21.60
C ASN A 293 -0.12 6.53 -21.23
N LYS A 294 0.90 7.26 -21.69
CA LYS A 294 2.30 7.01 -21.32
C LYS A 294 2.92 8.28 -20.78
N TYR A 295 3.64 8.16 -19.68
CA TYR A 295 4.20 9.27 -18.95
C TYR A 295 5.72 9.20 -18.90
N PHE A 296 6.33 10.34 -18.68
CA PHE A 296 7.77 10.49 -18.50
C PHE A 296 8.05 11.27 -17.22
N LEU A 297 8.95 10.75 -16.38
CA LEU A 297 9.48 11.43 -15.20
C LEU A 297 11.01 11.44 -15.27
N GLY A 298 11.57 12.62 -15.54
CA GLY A 298 13.02 12.83 -15.54
C GLY A 298 13.50 13.29 -14.18
N LEU A 299 14.40 12.51 -13.58
CA LEU A 299 14.95 12.73 -12.24
C LEU A 299 16.40 13.26 -12.28
N PRO A 300 16.79 14.11 -11.32
CA PRO A 300 18.17 14.62 -11.25
C PRO A 300 19.18 13.49 -10.97
N GLY A 301 20.41 13.63 -11.48
CA GLY A 301 21.48 12.66 -11.26
C GLY A 301 22.00 12.58 -9.82
N ASN A 302 21.96 13.70 -9.07
CA ASN A 302 22.41 13.70 -7.68
C ASN A 302 21.48 12.86 -6.78
N PRO A 303 21.99 11.91 -5.96
CA PRO A 303 21.14 10.90 -5.35
C PRO A 303 20.07 11.41 -4.39
N VAL A 304 20.37 12.44 -3.60
CA VAL A 304 19.37 13.02 -2.68
C VAL A 304 18.28 13.71 -3.49
N SER A 305 18.65 14.37 -4.59
CA SER A 305 17.68 14.99 -5.50
C SER A 305 16.78 13.93 -6.15
N CYS A 306 17.36 12.81 -6.59
CA CYS A 306 16.62 11.66 -7.12
C CYS A 306 15.64 11.11 -6.07
N PHE A 307 16.12 10.83 -4.87
CA PHE A 307 15.31 10.29 -3.77
C PHE A 307 14.11 11.18 -3.43
N ILE A 308 14.35 12.48 -3.21
CA ILE A 308 13.29 13.46 -2.95
C ILE A 308 12.28 13.50 -4.10
N SER A 309 12.77 13.44 -5.34
CA SER A 309 11.90 13.47 -6.53
C SER A 309 11.04 12.21 -6.63
N MET A 310 11.59 11.04 -6.31
CA MET A 310 10.82 9.79 -6.21
C MET A 310 9.79 9.85 -5.07
N LEU A 311 10.18 10.36 -3.91
CA LEU A 311 9.27 10.48 -2.76
C LEU A 311 8.05 11.31 -3.09
N PHE A 312 8.21 12.48 -3.72
CA PHE A 312 7.11 13.43 -3.87
C PHE A 312 6.43 13.39 -5.25
N TYR A 313 7.17 13.22 -6.34
CA TYR A 313 6.58 13.21 -7.68
C TYR A 313 6.17 11.81 -8.12
N PHE A 314 6.96 10.77 -7.86
CA PHE A 314 6.54 9.41 -8.21
C PHE A 314 5.39 8.92 -7.33
N SER A 315 5.37 9.22 -6.02
CA SER A 315 4.20 8.95 -5.18
C SER A 315 2.94 9.66 -5.68
N LYS A 316 3.09 10.93 -6.12
CA LYS A 316 2.02 11.69 -6.75
C LYS A 316 1.53 11.02 -8.02
N PHE A 317 2.45 10.55 -8.87
CA PHE A 317 2.12 9.81 -10.08
C PHE A 317 1.28 8.58 -9.76
N ILE A 318 1.73 7.75 -8.81
CA ILE A 318 1.00 6.54 -8.41
C ILE A 318 -0.41 6.87 -7.89
N ASN A 319 -0.53 7.85 -7.00
CA ASN A 319 -1.82 8.24 -6.45
C ASN A 319 -2.80 8.70 -7.55
N CYS A 320 -2.30 9.48 -8.51
CA CYS A 320 -3.07 9.90 -9.67
C CYS A 320 -3.42 8.73 -10.60
N PHE A 321 -2.46 7.84 -10.89
CA PHE A 321 -2.66 6.67 -11.74
C PHE A 321 -3.73 5.74 -11.17
N TYR A 322 -3.74 5.51 -9.86
CA TYR A 322 -4.78 4.73 -9.20
C TYR A 322 -6.06 5.54 -8.92
N GLY A 323 -6.01 6.87 -8.95
CA GLY A 323 -7.14 7.73 -8.63
C GLY A 323 -7.52 7.72 -7.15
N ILE A 324 -6.59 7.38 -6.26
CA ILE A 324 -6.77 7.39 -4.79
C ILE A 324 -5.50 7.81 -4.08
N ASN A 325 -5.60 8.19 -2.80
CA ASN A 325 -4.44 8.44 -1.95
C ASN A 325 -3.85 7.11 -1.44
N PHE A 326 -3.24 6.34 -2.33
CA PHE A 326 -2.65 5.03 -2.05
C PHE A 326 -1.38 5.15 -1.20
N ILE A 327 -0.46 6.01 -1.61
CA ILE A 327 0.76 6.35 -0.88
C ILE A 327 0.49 7.62 -0.10
N ASN A 328 0.56 7.51 1.22
CA ASN A 328 0.46 8.66 2.09
C ASN A 328 1.77 8.83 2.86
N LEU A 329 2.53 9.88 2.52
CA LEU A 329 3.74 10.23 3.23
C LEU A 329 3.36 10.76 4.61
N LYS A 330 3.54 9.94 5.66
CA LYS A 330 3.13 10.28 7.02
C LYS A 330 3.80 11.59 7.46
N GLN A 331 2.99 12.53 7.92
CA GLN A 331 3.46 13.76 8.54
C GLN A 331 3.29 13.69 10.05
N LYS A 332 4.33 14.10 10.78
CA LYS A 332 4.31 14.24 12.24
C LYS A 332 4.65 15.67 12.61
N LYS A 333 3.90 16.25 13.56
CA LYS A 333 4.28 17.54 14.17
C LYS A 333 5.41 17.30 15.16
N MET A 334 6.51 18.04 15.02
CA MET A 334 7.68 17.94 15.89
C MET A 334 8.27 19.33 16.16
N LYS A 335 8.91 19.51 17.31
CA LYS A 335 9.54 20.76 17.72
C LYS A 335 10.96 20.88 17.18
N ILE A 336 11.30 21.99 16.54
CA ILE A 336 12.70 22.24 16.12
C ILE A 336 13.58 22.54 17.33
N ASN A 337 14.78 21.95 17.41
CA ASN A 337 15.66 22.14 18.58
C ASN A 337 16.62 23.36 18.46
N HIS A 338 16.51 24.14 17.40
CA HIS A 338 17.28 25.37 17.18
C HIS A 338 16.47 26.37 16.35
N MET A 339 16.91 27.63 16.29
CA MET A 339 16.30 28.62 15.41
C MET A 339 16.67 28.34 13.95
N ALA A 340 15.70 28.38 13.04
CA ALA A 340 15.93 28.39 11.60
C ALA A 340 15.63 29.78 11.01
N LYS A 341 16.58 30.32 10.23
CA LYS A 341 16.42 31.60 9.52
C LYS A 341 15.25 31.55 8.52
N LYS A 342 14.83 32.71 8.01
CA LYS A 342 13.84 32.81 6.91
C LYS A 342 14.26 31.90 5.74
N ASN A 343 13.30 31.19 5.16
CA ASN A 343 13.56 30.34 3.99
C ASN A 343 13.77 31.18 2.73
N ASN A 344 14.53 30.66 1.77
CA ASN A 344 14.74 31.32 0.48
C ASN A 344 13.49 31.20 -0.42
N ALA A 345 13.60 31.68 -1.66
CA ALA A 345 12.50 31.65 -2.64
C ALA A 345 12.13 30.24 -3.16
N LEU A 346 12.82 29.18 -2.72
CA LEU A 346 12.58 27.80 -3.13
C LEU A 346 11.83 27.04 -2.04
N THR A 347 11.09 26.01 -2.44
CA THR A 347 10.65 24.98 -1.48
C THR A 347 11.86 24.14 -1.10
N ASN A 348 12.23 24.11 0.18
CA ASN A 348 13.39 23.36 0.65
C ASN A 348 12.96 22.05 1.31
N PHE A 349 13.49 20.93 0.81
CA PHE A 349 13.35 19.61 1.41
C PHE A 349 14.59 19.33 2.27
N LEU A 350 14.51 19.69 3.54
CA LEU A 350 15.62 19.61 4.47
C LEU A 350 15.63 18.25 5.15
N ARG A 351 16.75 17.54 5.06
CA ARG A 351 16.97 16.31 5.82
C ARG A 351 17.13 16.63 7.30
N ILE A 352 16.53 15.82 8.15
CA ILE A 352 16.51 16.02 9.60
C ILE A 352 16.84 14.73 10.35
N SER A 353 17.29 14.88 11.59
CA SER A 353 17.49 13.79 12.55
C SER A 353 16.64 14.04 13.80
N PHE A 354 16.06 12.97 14.35
CA PHE A 354 15.32 13.00 15.60
C PHE A 354 16.26 12.96 16.81
N LEU A 355 15.96 13.77 17.82
CA LEU A 355 16.74 13.78 19.07
C LEU A 355 16.23 12.70 20.04
N GLY A 356 16.48 11.43 19.70
CA GLY A 356 16.12 10.28 20.51
C GLY A 356 14.65 9.82 20.33
N LYS A 357 14.40 8.54 20.61
CA LYS A 357 13.13 7.86 20.26
C LYS A 357 11.88 8.40 20.98
N LYS A 358 12.04 9.00 22.16
CA LYS A 358 10.94 9.51 23.01
C LYS A 358 10.70 11.02 22.89
N THR A 359 11.63 11.77 22.29
CA THR A 359 11.43 13.22 22.18
C THR A 359 10.72 13.56 20.88
N GLU A 360 9.82 14.52 20.93
CA GLU A 360 9.22 15.10 19.72
C GLU A 360 10.08 16.25 19.17
N LYS A 361 11.41 16.10 19.22
CA LYS A 361 12.36 17.14 18.79
C LYS A 361 13.22 16.67 17.62
N PHE A 362 13.61 17.59 16.76
CA PHE A 362 14.50 17.31 15.63
C PHE A 362 15.57 18.38 15.40
N LEU A 363 16.62 17.99 14.70
CA LEU A 363 17.67 18.86 14.15
C LEU A 363 17.66 18.78 12.62
N VAL A 364 18.07 19.85 11.97
CA VAL A 364 18.34 19.88 10.53
C VAL A 364 19.82 19.58 10.35
N TYR A 365 20.17 18.62 9.49
CA TYR A 365 21.57 18.37 9.18
C TYR A 365 22.22 19.62 8.60
N GLN A 366 23.44 19.94 9.03
CA GLN A 366 24.16 21.10 8.52
C GLN A 366 24.52 20.93 7.04
N ASN A 367 25.05 19.76 6.67
CA ASN A 367 25.36 19.45 5.28
C ASN A 367 24.10 18.97 4.54
N GLN A 368 23.51 19.89 3.76
CA GLN A 368 22.36 19.62 2.90
C GLN A 368 22.76 19.48 1.42
N ASP A 369 24.02 19.14 1.11
CA ASP A 369 24.40 18.90 -0.26
C ASP A 369 23.66 17.70 -0.87
N SER A 370 23.32 17.82 -2.15
CA SER A 370 22.45 16.88 -2.85
C SER A 370 23.13 15.57 -3.27
N SER A 371 24.46 15.49 -3.12
CA SER A 371 25.25 14.27 -3.34
C SER A 371 25.45 13.43 -2.07
N MET A 372 25.18 13.98 -0.88
CA MET A 372 25.50 13.37 0.41
C MET A 372 24.59 12.18 0.76
N GLN A 373 25.02 10.97 0.36
CA GLN A 373 24.35 9.70 0.63
C GLN A 373 24.38 9.28 2.11
N THR A 374 25.46 9.56 2.82
CA THR A 374 25.59 9.23 4.26
C THR A 374 24.53 9.94 5.09
N VAL A 375 24.38 11.25 4.88
CA VAL A 375 23.31 12.05 5.51
C VAL A 375 21.94 11.51 5.13
N LEU A 376 21.73 11.12 3.86
CA LEU A 376 20.46 10.56 3.43
C LEU A 376 20.11 9.26 4.17
N LYS A 377 21.08 8.35 4.30
CA LYS A 377 20.93 7.07 5.02
C LYS A 377 20.56 7.29 6.49
N GLU A 378 21.15 8.29 7.14
CA GLU A 378 20.93 8.59 8.56
C GLU A 378 19.66 9.42 8.82
N SER A 379 19.05 9.98 7.77
CA SER A 379 17.92 10.91 7.92
C SER A 379 16.65 10.24 8.41
N ASP A 380 16.12 10.72 9.54
CA ASP A 380 14.84 10.26 10.11
C ASP A 380 13.61 10.87 9.40
N GLY A 381 13.80 11.96 8.67
CA GLY A 381 12.69 12.69 8.05
C GLY A 381 13.12 13.80 7.09
N ILE A 382 12.11 14.40 6.46
CA ILE A 382 12.22 15.59 5.62
C ILE A 382 11.34 16.68 6.19
N TRP A 383 11.94 17.81 6.55
CA TRP A 383 11.22 19.05 6.82
C TRP A 383 11.04 19.85 5.54
N ILE A 384 9.80 20.05 5.12
CA ILE A 384 9.47 20.81 3.92
C ILE A 384 9.23 22.27 4.32
N ARG A 385 10.13 23.16 3.91
CA ARG A 385 9.97 24.61 4.11
C ARG A 385 9.44 25.28 2.86
N LYS A 386 8.43 26.13 3.03
CA LYS A 386 7.78 26.84 1.92
C LYS A 386 8.64 28.02 1.43
N PRO A 387 8.51 28.45 0.16
CA PRO A 387 9.17 29.65 -0.32
C PRO A 387 8.90 30.85 0.60
N ASN A 388 9.96 31.58 0.95
CA ASN A 388 9.91 32.78 1.79
C ASN A 388 9.28 32.59 3.19
N GLU A 389 9.14 31.35 3.65
CA GLU A 389 8.63 31.04 4.99
C GLU A 389 9.44 31.79 6.06
N LYS A 390 8.73 32.40 7.02
CA LYS A 390 9.33 33.21 8.08
C LYS A 390 10.32 32.40 8.91
N LYS A 391 11.13 33.11 9.72
CA LYS A 391 12.00 32.46 10.71
C LYS A 391 11.17 31.57 11.63
N VAL A 392 11.77 30.47 12.09
CA VAL A 392 11.18 29.53 13.03
C VAL A 392 12.05 29.50 14.27
N ASN A 393 11.47 29.72 15.44
CA ASN A 393 12.18 29.76 16.71
C ASN A 393 12.37 28.35 17.26
N LYS A 394 13.38 28.17 18.13
CA LYS A 394 13.57 26.92 18.87
C LYS A 394 12.28 26.60 19.66
N GLY A 395 11.79 25.37 19.53
CA GLY A 395 10.58 24.90 20.21
C GLY A 395 9.31 24.94 19.36
N ASP A 396 9.33 25.65 18.22
CA ASP A 396 8.16 25.75 17.33
C ASP A 396 7.83 24.40 16.68
N LEU A 397 6.54 24.13 16.53
CA LEU A 397 6.04 22.91 15.88
C LEU A 397 6.11 23.02 14.36
N CYS A 398 6.77 22.04 13.75
CA CYS A 398 6.96 21.90 12.31
C CYS A 398 6.34 20.58 11.82
N ASN A 399 5.79 20.58 10.62
CA ASN A 399 5.32 19.34 9.97
C ASN A 399 6.51 18.62 9.30
N ILE A 400 6.79 17.41 9.76
CA ILE A 400 7.89 16.58 9.28
C ILE A 400 7.33 15.38 8.52
N THR A 401 7.82 15.18 7.29
CA THR A 401 7.60 13.93 6.58
C THR A 401 8.55 12.88 7.14
N VAL A 402 8.04 11.84 7.79
CA VAL A 402 8.87 10.84 8.49
C VAL A 402 9.42 9.82 7.48
N LEU A 403 10.69 9.45 7.60
CA LEU A 403 11.41 8.48 6.75
C LEU A 403 11.83 7.19 7.49
N ASN A 404 11.64 7.11 8.82
CA ASN A 404 12.11 6.01 9.68
C ASN A 404 11.76 4.58 9.18
N ASN A 405 12.33 3.52 9.75
CA ASN A 405 12.15 2.13 9.27
C ASN A 405 10.68 1.71 8.99
N SER A 406 9.71 2.28 9.71
CA SER A 406 8.28 2.04 9.47
C SER A 406 7.74 2.75 8.21
N PHE A 407 8.37 3.81 7.73
CA PHE A 407 8.11 4.41 6.42
C PHE A 407 8.28 3.39 5.29
N LEU A 408 9.22 2.44 5.41
CA LEU A 408 9.40 1.34 4.46
C LEU A 408 8.50 0.11 4.69
N GLU A 409 8.06 -0.12 5.92
CA GLU A 409 7.26 -1.31 6.26
C GLU A 409 5.73 -1.04 6.23
N GLU A 410 5.30 0.18 6.53
CA GLU A 410 3.88 0.57 6.71
C GLU A 410 3.20 1.21 5.48
N ILE A 411 3.95 1.52 4.41
CA ILE A 411 3.39 1.81 3.07
C ILE A 411 3.33 0.49 2.32
#